data_AF-A0A8S3EYU2-F1
#
_entry.id   AF-A0A8S3EYU2-F1
#
_cell.length_a   1.000
_cell.length_b   1.000
_cell.length_c   1.000
_cell.angle_alpha   90.00
_cell.angle_beta   90.00
_cell.angle_gamma   90.00
#
_symmetry.space_group_name_H-M   'P 1'
#
loop_
_entity.id
_entity.type
_entity.pdbx_description
1 polymer ?
#
loop_
_entity_poly.entity_id
_entity_poly.type
_entity_poly.pdbx_seq_one_letter_code
_entity_poly.pdbx_strand_id
1 'polypeptide(L)'
;MKTHAFVRENAPRAILYGQIYSQKDKAEDNTNDSSNDQKVFSRSHSPCPEFSKYIYFIFAPTLIYRDSYPRSLSIQWNYVLSQLAQFVAAVFFSYYLFYRFCLPVFRYFKSDHVTVEIFVLSILNCTLPGALLLFCVFYGFLHCWLNAFAEMLRFADREFYSDWWTATSWSSYYRTWNIVVHDWLYTYIYRDCHTLFGVKYRLVSMYMVIFLSACVHEYILALAFGYFYPILFLQFAVLG
;
A
#
# COMPACT_ATOMS: atom_id res chain seq x y z
N MET A 1 -6.18 1.31 5.68
CA MET A 1 -5.60 2.09 4.56
C MET A 1 -6.66 2.55 3.55
N LYS A 2 -7.42 1.65 2.89
CA LYS A 2 -8.44 2.06 1.89
C LYS A 2 -9.55 2.97 2.43
N THR A 3 -10.18 2.61 3.55
CA THR A 3 -11.20 3.46 4.18
C THR A 3 -10.65 4.84 4.54
N HIS A 4 -9.42 4.90 5.06
CA HIS A 4 -8.74 6.17 5.34
C HIS A 4 -8.56 7.01 4.07
N ALA A 5 -8.04 6.42 2.99
CA ALA A 5 -7.86 7.10 1.72
C ALA A 5 -9.18 7.65 1.17
N PHE A 6 -10.26 6.86 1.23
CA PHE A 6 -11.59 7.29 0.79
C PHE A 6 -12.12 8.48 1.59
N VAL A 7 -12.04 8.44 2.92
CA VAL A 7 -12.50 9.56 3.77
C VAL A 7 -11.64 10.80 3.54
N ARG A 8 -10.31 10.63 3.48
CA ARG A 8 -9.36 11.74 3.37
C ARG A 8 -9.45 12.50 2.05
N GLU A 9 -9.75 11.81 0.94
CA GLU A 9 -9.97 12.43 -0.37
C GLU A 9 -11.33 13.11 -0.48
N ASN A 10 -12.38 12.57 0.15
CA ASN A 10 -13.73 13.12 0.04
C ASN A 10 -14.04 14.20 1.08
N ALA A 11 -13.36 14.23 2.23
CA ALA A 11 -13.62 15.22 3.29
C ALA A 11 -13.38 16.67 2.83
N PRO A 12 -12.29 17.04 2.15
CA PRO A 12 -12.09 18.40 1.65
C PRO A 12 -13.16 18.82 0.62
N ARG A 13 -13.62 17.87 -0.21
CA ARG A 13 -14.66 18.13 -1.22
C ARG A 13 -16.01 18.42 -0.57
N ALA A 14 -16.36 17.67 0.47
CA ALA A 14 -17.58 17.90 1.24
C ALA A 14 -17.56 19.27 1.96
N ILE A 15 -16.41 19.65 2.53
CA ILE A 15 -16.24 20.96 3.18
C ILE A 15 -16.36 22.10 2.16
N LEU A 16 -15.67 22.00 1.02
CA LEU A 16 -15.73 22.99 -0.05
C LEU A 16 -17.17 23.16 -0.57
N TYR A 17 -17.88 22.05 -0.77
CA TYR A 17 -19.27 22.07 -1.20
C TYR A 17 -20.18 22.77 -0.18
N GLY A 18 -20.03 22.47 1.12
CA GLY A 18 -20.76 23.15 2.18
C GLY A 18 -20.49 24.67 2.23
N GLN A 19 -19.25 25.09 1.98
CA GLN A 19 -18.89 26.51 1.90
C GLN A 19 -19.51 27.22 0.70
N ILE A 20 -19.48 26.60 -0.47
CA ILE A 20 -20.10 27.13 -1.70
C ILE A 20 -21.62 27.26 -1.53
N TYR A 21 -22.25 26.23 -0.96
CA TYR A 21 -23.69 26.24 -0.70
C TYR A 21 -24.07 27.37 0.27
N SER A 22 -23.33 27.51 1.38
CA SER A 22 -23.57 28.60 2.36
C SER A 22 -23.33 30.00 1.77
N GLN A 23 -22.38 30.17 0.85
CA GLN A 23 -22.19 31.43 0.13
C GLN A 23 -23.32 31.72 -0.85
N LYS A 24 -23.84 30.69 -1.52
CA LYS A 24 -24.94 30.81 -2.48
C LYS A 24 -26.25 31.19 -1.80
N ASP A 25 -26.58 30.57 -0.67
CA ASP A 25 -27.76 30.94 0.14
C ASP A 25 -27.69 32.40 0.59
N LYS A 26 -26.52 32.89 1.01
CA LYS A 26 -26.30 34.30 1.38
C LYS A 26 -26.39 35.28 0.19
N ALA A 27 -26.14 34.82 -1.03
CA ALA A 27 -26.22 35.64 -2.24
C ALA A 27 -27.66 35.69 -2.80
N GLU A 28 -28.40 34.58 -2.68
CA GLU A 28 -29.83 34.51 -3.03
C GLU A 28 -30.69 35.37 -2.09
N ASP A 29 -30.37 35.43 -0.80
CA ASP A 29 -31.08 36.29 0.17
C ASP A 29 -30.87 37.81 -0.11
N ASN A 30 -29.83 38.16 -0.88
CA ASN A 30 -29.53 39.55 -1.28
C ASN A 30 -30.05 39.90 -2.68
N THR A 31 -30.54 38.94 -3.48
CA THR A 31 -30.90 39.17 -4.89
C THR A 31 -32.25 38.54 -5.21
N ASN A 32 -33.33 39.29 -4.98
CA ASN A 32 -34.68 38.94 -5.46
C ASN A 32 -34.81 39.27 -6.96
N ASP A 33 -34.11 38.57 -7.85
CA ASP A 33 -34.62 38.40 -9.22
C ASP A 33 -33.90 37.31 -10.02
N SER A 34 -34.65 36.72 -10.97
CA SER A 34 -34.24 35.77 -12.04
C SER A 34 -34.16 34.26 -11.71
N SER A 35 -35.34 33.67 -11.53
CA SER A 35 -35.61 32.26 -11.23
C SER A 35 -35.47 31.24 -12.37
N ASN A 36 -34.58 31.41 -13.37
CA ASN A 36 -34.50 30.44 -14.48
C ASN A 36 -33.11 29.99 -14.96
N ASP A 37 -32.04 30.77 -14.81
CA ASP A 37 -30.71 30.34 -15.27
C ASP A 37 -29.95 29.47 -14.24
N GLN A 38 -30.41 29.44 -12.99
CA GLN A 38 -29.76 28.74 -11.89
C GLN A 38 -29.95 27.21 -11.88
N LYS A 39 -30.95 26.70 -12.62
CA LYS A 39 -31.23 25.26 -12.73
C LYS A 39 -30.28 24.51 -13.66
N VAL A 40 -29.59 25.21 -14.57
CA VAL A 40 -28.70 24.58 -15.54
C VAL A 40 -27.30 24.35 -14.96
N PHE A 41 -26.81 25.23 -14.07
CA PHE A 41 -25.48 25.09 -13.46
C PHE A 41 -25.45 24.20 -12.20
N SER A 42 -26.59 24.01 -11.53
CA SER A 42 -26.71 23.19 -10.30
C SER A 42 -26.63 21.67 -10.54
N ARG A 43 -26.56 21.22 -11.80
CA ARG A 43 -26.37 19.80 -12.16
C ARG A 43 -24.92 19.33 -12.13
N SER A 44 -23.94 20.21 -11.93
CA SER A 44 -22.52 19.85 -12.00
C SER A 44 -22.01 19.32 -10.65
N HIS A 45 -21.95 17.99 -10.54
CA HIS A 45 -21.30 17.18 -9.51
C HIS A 45 -21.86 17.25 -8.08
N SER A 46 -22.62 16.22 -7.70
CA SER A 46 -22.76 15.84 -6.29
C SER A 46 -21.35 15.64 -5.68
N PRO A 47 -21.07 16.18 -4.47
CA PRO A 47 -19.78 16.04 -3.81
C PRO A 47 -19.52 14.59 -3.37
N CYS A 48 -20.57 13.77 -3.28
CA CYS A 48 -20.48 12.39 -2.85
C CYS A 48 -20.19 11.47 -4.04
N PRO A 49 -19.14 10.63 -3.95
CA PRO A 49 -18.89 9.64 -4.97
C PRO A 49 -20.01 8.60 -5.01
N GLU A 50 -20.28 8.09 -6.20
CA GLU A 50 -21.22 7.00 -6.39
C GLU A 50 -20.73 5.72 -5.69
N PHE A 51 -21.65 4.96 -5.07
CA PHE A 51 -21.32 3.73 -4.36
C PHE A 51 -20.58 2.71 -5.23
N SER A 52 -20.92 2.63 -6.52
CA SER A 52 -20.24 1.78 -7.51
C SER A 52 -18.72 2.07 -7.59
N LYS A 53 -18.33 3.34 -7.53
CA LYS A 53 -16.91 3.75 -7.57
C LYS A 53 -16.17 3.35 -6.31
N TYR A 54 -16.84 3.44 -5.16
CA TYR A 54 -16.27 2.97 -3.90
C TYR A 54 -16.03 1.46 -3.90
N ILE A 55 -17.01 0.67 -4.35
CA ILE A 55 -16.86 -0.79 -4.47
C ILE A 55 -15.72 -1.15 -5.42
N TYR A 56 -15.63 -0.47 -6.58
CA TYR A 56 -14.51 -0.66 -7.50
C TYR A 56 -13.15 -0.40 -6.83
N PHE A 57 -13.03 0.70 -6.07
CA PHE A 57 -11.80 1.04 -5.35
C PHE A 57 -11.43 -0.01 -4.28
N ILE A 58 -12.40 -0.60 -3.59
CA ILE A 58 -12.13 -1.65 -2.59
C ILE A 58 -11.43 -2.85 -3.22
N PHE A 59 -11.74 -3.21 -4.47
CA PHE A 59 -11.08 -4.30 -5.18
C PHE A 59 -9.85 -3.87 -6.00
N ALA A 60 -9.76 -2.61 -6.43
CA ALA A 60 -8.65 -2.11 -7.23
C ALA A 60 -7.29 -2.31 -6.51
N PRO A 61 -6.22 -2.73 -7.21
CA PRO A 61 -4.90 -2.97 -6.61
C PRO A 61 -4.14 -1.66 -6.32
N THR A 62 -4.83 -0.63 -5.82
CA THR A 62 -4.27 0.64 -5.39
C THR A 62 -4.83 1.05 -4.04
N LEU A 63 -4.08 1.86 -3.31
CA LEU A 63 -4.48 2.43 -2.03
C LEU A 63 -4.87 3.91 -2.12
N ILE A 64 -4.71 4.55 -3.28
CA ILE A 64 -5.12 5.94 -3.49
C ILE A 64 -6.53 5.96 -4.10
N TYR A 65 -7.43 6.70 -3.47
CA TYR A 65 -8.79 6.86 -3.98
C TYR A 65 -8.85 7.95 -5.06
N ARG A 66 -9.47 7.63 -6.21
CA ARG A 66 -9.80 8.55 -7.31
C ARG A 66 -11.18 8.19 -7.87
N ASP A 67 -11.93 9.17 -8.40
CA ASP A 67 -13.26 8.91 -8.97
C ASP A 67 -13.21 8.27 -10.36
N SER A 68 -12.08 8.43 -11.05
CA SER A 68 -11.80 7.83 -12.35
C SER A 68 -10.38 7.27 -12.33
N TYR A 69 -10.25 6.02 -12.76
CA TYR A 69 -8.98 5.35 -12.96
C TYR A 69 -8.79 5.05 -14.45
N PRO A 70 -7.55 5.04 -14.95
CA PRO A 70 -7.30 4.60 -16.33
C PRO A 70 -7.73 3.13 -16.46
N ARG A 71 -8.53 2.81 -17.50
CA ARG A 71 -9.08 1.48 -17.71
C ARG A 71 -8.58 0.83 -18.99
N SER A 72 -8.38 -0.49 -18.95
CA SER A 72 -8.08 -1.27 -20.16
C SER A 72 -9.34 -1.48 -21.00
N LEU A 73 -9.17 -1.58 -22.32
CA LEU A 73 -10.26 -1.75 -23.29
C LEU A 73 -10.93 -3.13 -23.21
N SER A 74 -10.12 -4.17 -22.98
CA SER A 74 -10.54 -5.57 -22.91
C SER A 74 -9.88 -6.27 -21.73
N ILE A 75 -10.46 -7.41 -21.33
CA ILE A 75 -9.88 -8.31 -20.32
C ILE A 75 -9.23 -9.46 -21.07
N GLN A 76 -7.93 -9.65 -20.88
CA GLN A 76 -7.19 -10.77 -21.43
C GLN A 76 -7.20 -11.94 -20.44
N TRP A 77 -8.24 -12.78 -20.50
CA TRP A 77 -8.40 -13.90 -19.56
C TRP A 77 -7.23 -14.90 -19.57
N ASN A 78 -6.59 -15.11 -20.73
CA ASN A 78 -5.39 -15.96 -20.81
C ASN A 78 -4.24 -15.40 -19.97
N TYR A 79 -4.07 -14.06 -19.94
CA TYR A 79 -3.10 -13.41 -19.08
C TYR A 79 -3.48 -13.58 -17.60
N VAL A 80 -4.76 -13.36 -17.24
CA VAL A 80 -5.25 -13.57 -15.86
C VAL A 80 -4.97 -14.99 -15.38
N LEU A 81 -5.34 -16.01 -16.17
CA LEU A 81 -5.12 -17.41 -15.83
C LEU A 81 -3.63 -17.74 -15.72
N SER A 82 -2.79 -17.22 -16.62
CA SER A 82 -1.34 -17.39 -16.56
C SER A 82 -0.76 -16.79 -15.28
N GLN A 83 -1.13 -15.55 -14.92
CA GLN A 83 -0.65 -14.91 -13.69
C GLN A 83 -1.14 -15.63 -12.44
N LEU A 84 -2.40 -16.10 -12.41
CA LEU A 84 -2.92 -16.90 -11.29
C LEU A 84 -2.20 -18.24 -11.15
N ALA A 85 -1.91 -18.93 -12.27
CA ALA A 85 -1.14 -20.17 -12.24
C ALA A 85 0.29 -19.94 -11.72
N GLN A 86 0.95 -18.87 -12.16
CA GLN A 86 2.27 -18.47 -11.64
C GLN A 86 2.22 -18.12 -10.15
N PHE A 87 1.17 -17.46 -9.68
CA PHE A 87 0.98 -17.17 -8.25
C PHE A 87 0.89 -18.46 -7.43
N VAL A 88 0.04 -19.40 -7.85
CA VAL A 88 -0.10 -20.70 -7.19
C VAL A 88 1.23 -21.45 -7.19
N ALA A 89 1.96 -21.46 -8.31
CA ALA A 89 3.29 -22.05 -8.40
C ALA A 89 4.29 -21.38 -7.44
N ALA A 90 4.29 -20.04 -7.35
CA ALA A 90 5.15 -19.29 -6.44
C ALA A 90 4.86 -19.61 -4.96
N VAL A 91 3.59 -19.83 -4.59
CA VAL A 91 3.19 -20.24 -3.24
C VAL A 91 3.71 -21.64 -2.91
N PHE A 92 3.49 -22.62 -3.80
CA PHE A 92 4.01 -23.98 -3.61
C PHE A 92 5.54 -24.02 -3.58
N PHE A 93 6.20 -23.23 -4.42
CA PHE A 93 7.66 -23.14 -4.45
C PHE A 93 8.20 -22.49 -3.17
N SER A 94 7.56 -21.43 -2.67
CA SER A 94 7.89 -20.80 -1.38
C SER A 94 7.74 -21.77 -0.21
N TYR A 95 6.66 -22.56 -0.19
CA TYR A 95 6.46 -23.63 0.79
C TYR A 95 7.57 -24.68 0.73
N TYR A 96 7.92 -25.15 -0.47
CA TYR A 96 8.99 -26.12 -0.66
C TYR A 96 10.35 -25.57 -0.19
N LEU A 97 10.68 -24.31 -0.54
CA LEU A 97 11.90 -23.65 -0.08
C LEU A 97 11.98 -23.59 1.44
N PHE A 98 10.89 -23.16 2.08
CA PHE A 98 10.83 -23.06 3.54
C PHE A 98 10.96 -24.43 4.21
N TYR A 99 10.23 -25.43 3.73
CA TYR A 99 10.25 -26.78 4.28
C TYR A 99 11.61 -27.46 4.10
N ARG A 100 12.26 -27.29 2.93
CA ARG A 100 13.50 -27.98 2.61
C ARG A 100 14.72 -27.31 3.21
N PHE A 101 14.79 -25.98 3.22
CA PHE A 101 16.00 -25.24 3.59
C PHE A 101 15.91 -24.57 4.96
N CYS A 102 14.78 -23.96 5.31
CA CYS A 102 14.66 -23.23 6.58
C CYS A 102 14.35 -24.17 7.76
N LEU A 103 13.40 -25.09 7.59
CA LEU A 103 12.97 -26.00 8.65
C LEU A 103 14.10 -26.87 9.26
N PRO A 104 15.05 -27.46 8.51
CA PRO A 104 16.12 -28.26 9.12
C PRO A 104 17.04 -27.43 10.03
N VAL A 105 17.31 -26.17 9.67
CA VAL A 105 18.10 -25.26 10.49
C VAL A 105 17.41 -25.02 11.83
N PHE A 106 16.10 -24.70 11.80
CA PHE A 106 15.33 -24.46 13.02
C PHE A 106 15.10 -25.69 13.91
N ARG A 107 15.07 -26.90 13.34
CA ARG A 107 14.96 -28.13 14.14
C ARG A 107 16.18 -28.38 15.02
N TYR A 108 17.36 -27.93 14.59
CA TYR A 108 18.61 -28.07 15.34
C TYR A 108 18.65 -27.17 16.59
N PHE A 109 17.86 -26.08 16.62
CA PHE A 109 17.78 -25.15 17.75
C PHE A 109 17.04 -25.67 18.99
N LYS A 110 16.52 -26.90 18.98
CA LYS A 110 15.81 -27.49 20.13
C LYS A 110 16.72 -27.91 21.31
N SER A 111 18.03 -27.83 21.19
CA SER A 111 18.96 -28.17 22.27
C SER A 111 19.27 -26.96 23.16
N ASP A 112 19.25 -27.15 24.47
CA ASP A 112 19.14 -26.11 25.53
C ASP A 112 20.24 -25.01 25.60
N HIS A 113 21.22 -25.00 24.70
CA HIS A 113 22.26 -23.97 24.66
C HIS A 113 22.54 -23.48 23.23
N VAL A 114 21.91 -22.36 22.86
CA VAL A 114 22.26 -21.64 21.62
C VAL A 114 23.52 -20.82 21.86
N THR A 115 24.66 -21.38 21.48
CA THR A 115 25.92 -20.62 21.42
C THR A 115 25.87 -19.58 20.31
N VAL A 116 26.55 -18.44 20.48
CA VAL A 116 26.65 -17.36 19.46
C VAL A 116 27.14 -17.91 18.12
N GLU A 117 28.05 -18.88 18.13
CA GLU A 117 28.54 -19.56 16.92
C GLU A 117 27.41 -20.22 16.12
N ILE A 118 26.56 -21.02 16.78
CA ILE A 118 25.42 -21.70 16.16
C ILE A 118 24.42 -20.68 15.62
N PHE A 119 24.20 -19.58 16.35
CA PHE A 119 23.32 -18.50 15.93
C PHE A 119 23.82 -17.82 14.64
N VAL A 120 25.10 -17.45 14.58
CA VAL A 120 25.71 -16.82 13.39
C VAL A 120 25.70 -17.79 12.20
N LEU A 121 26.08 -19.05 12.39
CA LEU A 121 26.03 -20.07 11.34
C LEU A 121 24.61 -20.25 10.80
N SER A 122 23.60 -20.17 11.66
CA SER A 122 22.20 -20.30 11.26
C SER A 122 21.70 -19.10 10.48
N ILE A 123 22.10 -17.88 10.85
CA ILE A 123 21.82 -16.68 10.05
C ILE A 123 22.40 -16.87 8.64
N LEU A 124 23.68 -17.24 8.53
CA LEU A 124 24.35 -17.43 7.24
C LEU A 124 23.68 -18.50 6.38
N ASN A 125 23.32 -19.65 6.98
CA ASN A 125 22.62 -20.72 6.28
C ASN A 125 21.21 -20.33 5.84
N CYS A 126 20.52 -19.46 6.60
CA CYS A 126 19.19 -18.97 6.27
C CYS A 126 19.20 -17.75 5.33
N THR A 127 20.32 -17.05 5.15
CA THR A 127 20.39 -15.86 4.29
C THR A 127 20.01 -16.18 2.84
N LEU A 128 20.60 -17.23 2.24
CA LEU A 128 20.31 -17.59 0.84
C LEU A 128 18.86 -18.08 0.65
N PRO A 129 18.34 -19.05 1.44
CA PRO A 129 16.94 -19.43 1.37
C PRO A 129 15.98 -18.28 1.66
N GLY A 130 16.31 -17.42 2.62
CA GLY A 130 15.52 -16.24 2.98
C GLY A 130 15.44 -15.23 1.86
N ALA A 131 16.56 -14.94 1.18
CA ALA A 131 16.59 -14.09 0.00
C ALA A 131 15.74 -14.67 -1.13
N LEU A 132 15.88 -15.97 -1.43
CA LEU A 132 15.04 -16.64 -2.44
C LEU A 132 13.55 -16.59 -2.10
N LEU A 133 13.21 -16.80 -0.82
CA LEU A 133 11.82 -16.69 -0.35
C LEU A 133 11.29 -15.27 -0.53
N LEU A 134 12.09 -14.25 -0.19
CA LEU A 134 11.73 -12.84 -0.40
C LEU A 134 11.44 -12.55 -1.87
N PHE A 135 12.29 -13.01 -2.81
CA PHE A 135 12.06 -12.86 -4.24
C PHE A 135 10.79 -13.59 -4.71
N CYS A 136 10.53 -14.79 -4.20
CA CYS A 136 9.34 -15.57 -4.56
C CYS A 136 8.05 -14.93 -4.07
N VAL A 137 8.02 -14.44 -2.82
CA VAL A 137 6.88 -13.73 -2.25
C VAL A 137 6.67 -12.40 -2.95
N PHE A 138 7.75 -11.67 -3.24
CA PHE A 138 7.70 -10.43 -4.02
C PHE A 138 7.06 -10.67 -5.39
N TYR A 139 7.59 -11.61 -6.17
CA TYR A 139 7.08 -11.92 -7.50
C TYR A 139 5.65 -12.47 -7.45
N GLY A 140 5.37 -13.43 -6.57
CA GLY A 140 4.03 -13.99 -6.44
C GLY A 140 2.99 -12.94 -6.08
N PHE A 141 3.25 -12.11 -5.07
CA PHE A 141 2.28 -11.13 -4.60
C PHE A 141 2.26 -9.85 -5.44
N LEU A 142 3.38 -9.11 -5.52
CA LEU A 142 3.39 -7.81 -6.19
C LEU A 142 3.26 -7.93 -7.71
N HIS A 143 3.85 -8.96 -8.32
CA HIS A 143 3.75 -9.14 -9.76
C HIS A 143 2.53 -9.96 -10.15
N CYS A 144 2.46 -11.25 -9.80
CA CYS A 144 1.42 -12.13 -10.31
C CYS A 144 0.02 -11.79 -9.76
N TRP A 145 -0.12 -11.68 -8.44
CA TRP A 145 -1.41 -11.44 -7.80
C TRP A 145 -1.98 -10.06 -8.14
N LEU A 146 -1.21 -8.98 -7.96
CA LEU A 146 -1.72 -7.63 -8.27
C LEU A 146 -2.04 -7.45 -9.75
N ASN A 147 -1.23 -7.98 -10.68
CA ASN A 147 -1.53 -7.90 -12.11
C ASN A 147 -2.74 -8.75 -12.51
N ALA A 148 -2.96 -9.91 -11.90
CA ALA A 148 -4.15 -10.71 -12.15
C ALA A 148 -5.43 -9.94 -11.75
N PHE A 149 -5.42 -9.31 -10.58
CA PHE A 149 -6.53 -8.46 -10.13
C PHE A 149 -6.66 -7.19 -10.97
N ALA A 150 -5.55 -6.57 -11.38
CA ALA A 150 -5.57 -5.40 -12.24
C ALA A 150 -6.25 -5.69 -13.58
N GLU A 151 -5.85 -6.78 -14.24
CA GLU A 151 -6.45 -7.20 -15.51
C GLU A 151 -7.92 -7.56 -15.34
N MET A 152 -8.28 -8.32 -14.30
CA MET A 152 -9.67 -8.71 -14.02
C MET A 152 -10.58 -7.50 -13.79
N LEU A 153 -10.08 -6.45 -13.14
CA LEU A 153 -10.81 -5.21 -12.88
C LEU A 153 -10.73 -4.19 -14.02
N ARG A 154 -9.96 -4.47 -15.08
CA ARG A 154 -9.59 -3.51 -16.13
C ARG A 154 -8.88 -2.27 -15.59
N PHE A 155 -8.05 -2.43 -14.59
CA PHE A 155 -7.17 -1.39 -14.08
C PHE A 155 -5.91 -1.32 -14.95
N ALA A 156 -5.69 -0.16 -15.60
CA ALA A 156 -4.59 0.01 -16.55
C ALA A 156 -3.28 0.45 -15.89
N ASP A 157 -3.35 1.07 -14.72
CA ASP A 157 -2.17 1.49 -13.96
C ASP A 157 -1.55 0.28 -13.24
N ARG A 158 -0.48 -0.29 -13.79
CA ARG A 158 0.12 -1.55 -13.33
C ARG A 158 1.50 -1.38 -12.71
N GLU A 159 1.86 -0.14 -12.38
CA GLU A 159 3.14 0.18 -11.78
C GLU A 159 3.11 -0.06 -10.26
N PHE A 160 3.09 -1.34 -9.86
CA PHE A 160 3.09 -1.72 -8.44
C PHE A 160 4.47 -1.67 -7.79
N TYR A 161 5.52 -1.76 -8.61
CA TYR A 161 6.93 -1.70 -8.23
C TYR A 161 7.76 -1.22 -9.43
N SER A 162 8.95 -0.68 -9.18
CA SER A 162 9.95 -0.33 -10.21
C SER A 162 11.24 -1.13 -10.00
N ASP A 163 12.33 -0.77 -10.67
CA ASP A 163 13.62 -1.47 -10.66
C ASP A 163 14.40 -1.33 -9.33
N TRP A 164 13.80 -1.79 -8.23
CA TRP A 164 14.33 -1.69 -6.87
C TRP A 164 15.65 -2.44 -6.67
N TRP A 165 15.93 -3.46 -7.49
CA TRP A 165 17.19 -4.20 -7.45
C TRP A 165 18.40 -3.39 -7.93
N THR A 166 18.18 -2.29 -8.66
CA THR A 166 19.24 -1.36 -9.09
C THR A 166 19.41 -0.17 -8.14
N ALA A 167 18.64 -0.11 -7.05
CA ALA A 167 18.68 1.00 -6.12
C ALA A 167 20.03 1.11 -5.40
N THR A 168 20.66 2.28 -5.50
CA THR A 168 21.95 2.59 -4.85
C THR A 168 21.83 3.18 -3.45
N SER A 169 20.61 3.54 -3.03
CA SER A 169 20.32 4.11 -1.70
C SER A 169 19.05 3.52 -1.09
N TRP A 170 18.99 3.47 0.24
CA TRP A 170 17.82 2.99 0.99
C TRP A 170 16.55 3.80 0.68
N SER A 171 16.69 5.11 0.53
CA SER A 171 15.57 5.97 0.12
C SER A 171 15.02 5.59 -1.26
N SER A 172 15.89 5.24 -2.23
CA SER A 172 15.42 4.74 -3.52
C SER A 172 14.77 3.36 -3.40
N TYR A 173 15.34 2.45 -2.62
CA TYR A 173 14.79 1.11 -2.41
C TYR A 173 13.36 1.14 -1.85
N TYR A 174 13.10 1.92 -0.79
CA TYR A 174 11.77 2.01 -0.18
C TYR A 174 10.72 2.63 -1.11
N ARG A 175 11.13 3.48 -2.06
CA ARG A 175 10.24 4.11 -3.03
C ARG A 175 9.83 3.18 -4.17
N THR A 176 10.72 2.27 -4.57
CA THR A 176 10.53 1.44 -5.77
C THR A 176 10.10 0.01 -5.46
N TRP A 177 10.29 -0.47 -4.23
CA TRP A 177 9.93 -1.85 -3.84
C TRP A 177 8.43 -2.12 -3.89
N ASN A 178 7.62 -1.31 -3.21
CA ASN A 178 6.16 -1.46 -3.15
C ASN A 178 5.52 -0.07 -3.26
N ILE A 179 5.31 0.35 -4.50
CA ILE A 179 4.81 1.68 -4.84
C ILE A 179 3.40 1.87 -4.27
N VAL A 180 2.57 0.83 -4.26
CA VAL A 180 1.20 0.89 -3.74
C VAL A 180 1.14 1.36 -2.28
N VAL A 181 2.00 0.79 -1.42
CA VAL A 181 2.07 1.17 0.00
C VAL A 181 2.85 2.47 0.17
N HIS A 182 3.95 2.63 -0.57
CA HIS A 182 4.75 3.84 -0.54
C HIS A 182 3.91 5.09 -0.88
N ASP A 183 3.11 5.03 -1.94
CA ASP A 183 2.30 6.16 -2.40
C ASP A 183 1.19 6.52 -1.43
N TRP A 184 0.62 5.53 -0.74
CA TRP A 184 -0.33 5.76 0.36
C TRP A 184 0.35 6.46 1.53
N LEU A 185 1.51 5.97 1.96
CA LEU A 185 2.30 6.58 3.03
C LEU A 185 2.72 8.01 2.66
N TYR A 186 3.18 8.23 1.43
CA TYR A 186 3.60 9.53 0.95
C TYR A 186 2.43 10.53 0.87
N THR A 187 1.32 10.12 0.25
CA THR A 187 0.19 11.01 -0.04
C THR A 187 -0.60 11.40 1.20
N TYR A 188 -0.79 10.44 2.12
CA TYR A 188 -1.70 10.61 3.25
C TYR A 188 -1.00 10.79 4.59
N ILE A 189 0.22 10.28 4.77
CA ILE A 189 0.94 10.40 6.04
C ILE A 189 2.01 11.47 5.90
N TYR A 190 2.97 11.30 4.98
CA TYR A 190 4.07 12.24 4.81
C TYR A 190 3.58 13.65 4.48
N ARG A 191 2.72 13.80 3.46
CA ARG A 191 2.23 15.12 3.03
C ARG A 191 1.39 15.80 4.10
N ASP A 192 0.53 15.05 4.80
CA ASP A 192 -0.30 15.61 5.85
C ASP A 192 0.54 16.03 7.07
N CYS A 193 1.48 15.18 7.52
CA CYS A 193 2.45 15.55 8.55
C CYS A 193 3.27 16.78 8.12
N HIS A 194 3.72 16.85 6.87
CA HIS A 194 4.48 17.97 6.36
C HIS A 194 3.66 19.27 6.34
N THR A 195 2.37 19.20 6.00
CA THR A 195 1.45 20.35 6.06
C THR A 195 1.14 20.76 7.51
N LEU A 196 1.04 19.82 8.45
CA LEU A 196 0.73 20.10 9.86
C LEU A 196 1.93 20.67 10.63
N PHE A 197 3.12 20.08 10.48
CA PHE A 197 4.33 20.52 11.19
C PHE A 197 5.04 21.68 10.48
N GLY A 198 4.77 21.89 9.19
CA GLY A 198 5.39 22.94 8.38
C GLY A 198 6.73 22.53 7.76
N VAL A 199 7.14 23.30 6.73
CA VAL A 199 8.25 22.99 5.82
C VAL A 199 9.60 22.76 6.53
N LYS A 200 9.77 23.33 7.73
CA LYS A 200 11.02 23.25 8.50
C LYS A 200 11.28 21.85 9.07
N TYR A 201 10.26 21.00 9.21
CA TYR A 201 10.35 19.71 9.91
C TYR A 201 10.21 18.50 8.98
N ARG A 202 10.89 18.54 7.82
CA ARG A 202 10.91 17.44 6.85
C ARG A 202 11.36 16.11 7.46
N LEU A 203 12.40 16.14 8.31
CA LEU A 203 12.91 14.93 8.97
C LEU A 203 11.87 14.30 9.90
N VAL A 204 11.10 15.12 10.63
CA VAL A 204 10.03 14.61 11.51
C VAL A 204 8.98 13.86 10.70
N SER A 205 8.58 14.40 9.54
CA SER A 205 7.61 13.74 8.66
C SER A 205 8.14 12.42 8.10
N MET A 206 9.43 12.34 7.79
CA MET A 206 10.09 11.10 7.35
C MET A 206 10.12 10.05 8.46
N TYR A 207 10.58 10.41 9.67
CA TYR A 207 10.63 9.49 10.81
C TYR A 207 9.23 9.01 11.22
N MET A 208 8.21 9.85 11.14
CA MET A 208 6.82 9.44 11.40
C MET A 208 6.34 8.35 10.45
N VAL A 209 6.67 8.45 9.16
CA VAL A 209 6.30 7.44 8.16
C VAL A 209 7.03 6.11 8.42
N ILE A 210 8.33 6.16 8.70
CA ILE A 210 9.13 4.96 9.00
C ILE A 210 8.64 4.31 10.29
N PHE A 211 8.40 5.10 11.34
CA PHE A 211 7.87 4.63 12.61
C PHE A 211 6.51 3.94 12.44
N LEU A 212 5.56 4.60 11.76
CA LEU A 212 4.24 4.03 11.48
C LEU A 212 4.37 2.72 10.70
N SER A 213 5.21 2.70 9.66
CA SER A 213 5.48 1.50 8.87
C SER A 213 6.03 0.38 9.76
N ALA A 214 7.04 0.66 10.58
CA ALA A 214 7.67 -0.31 11.48
C ALA A 214 6.67 -0.89 12.49
N CYS A 215 5.82 -0.06 13.10
CA CYS A 215 4.77 -0.51 14.01
C CYS A 215 3.76 -1.44 13.33
N VAL A 216 3.35 -1.13 12.09
CA VAL A 216 2.38 -1.96 11.35
C VAL A 216 3.00 -3.31 10.96
N HIS A 217 4.26 -3.33 10.51
CA HIS A 217 4.94 -4.59 10.20
C HIS A 217 5.09 -5.47 11.44
N GLU A 218 5.51 -4.89 12.57
CA GLU A 218 5.61 -5.61 13.84
C GLU A 218 4.25 -6.13 14.32
N TYR A 219 3.20 -5.32 14.19
CA TYR A 219 1.83 -5.73 14.52
C TYR A 219 1.37 -6.95 13.70
N ILE A 220 1.64 -6.95 12.39
CA ILE A 220 1.28 -8.07 11.52
C ILE A 220 2.05 -9.34 11.93
N LEU A 221 3.35 -9.22 12.20
CA LEU A 221 4.16 -10.36 12.64
C LEU A 221 3.74 -10.89 14.01
N ALA A 222 3.47 -9.99 14.96
CA ALA A 222 3.04 -10.36 16.30
C ALA A 222 1.71 -11.12 16.29
N LEU A 223 0.77 -10.69 15.44
CA LEU A 223 -0.49 -11.42 15.24
C LEU A 223 -0.30 -12.75 14.52
N ALA A 224 0.57 -12.80 13.49
CA ALA A 224 0.80 -14.02 12.72
C ALA A 224 1.52 -15.11 13.55
N PHE A 225 2.46 -14.72 14.40
CA PHE A 225 3.24 -15.64 15.23
C PHE A 225 2.65 -15.89 16.62
N GLY A 226 1.74 -15.03 17.11
CA GLY A 226 1.12 -15.16 18.42
C GLY A 226 2.03 -14.73 19.60
N TYR A 227 3.17 -14.11 19.32
CA TYR A 227 4.06 -13.52 20.34
C TYR A 227 4.67 -12.23 19.82
N PHE A 228 5.08 -11.34 20.74
CA PHE A 228 5.68 -10.06 20.41
C PHE A 228 7.20 -10.12 20.53
N TYR A 229 7.93 -9.86 19.44
CA TYR A 229 9.39 -9.85 19.43
C TYR A 229 9.94 -8.82 18.44
N PRO A 230 10.23 -7.58 18.91
CA PRO A 230 10.37 -6.39 18.05
C PRO A 230 11.71 -6.25 17.33
N ILE A 231 12.24 -7.34 16.76
CA ILE A 231 13.45 -7.29 15.94
C ILE A 231 13.22 -6.46 14.68
N LEU A 232 12.09 -6.64 14.01
CA LEU A 232 11.83 -5.95 12.75
C LEU A 232 11.66 -4.44 12.98
N PHE A 233 10.98 -4.05 14.07
CA PHE A 233 10.88 -2.65 14.47
C PHE A 233 12.27 -2.01 14.69
N LEU A 234 13.16 -2.68 15.41
CA LEU A 234 14.54 -2.20 15.64
C LEU A 234 15.33 -2.13 14.34
N GLN A 235 15.15 -3.10 13.44
CA GLN A 235 15.80 -3.09 12.12
C GLN A 235 15.37 -1.88 11.30
N PHE A 236 14.07 -1.55 11.26
CA PHE A 236 13.58 -0.34 10.60
C PHE A 236 14.09 0.95 11.24
N ALA A 237 14.28 0.97 12.57
CA ALA A 237 14.80 2.15 13.26
C ALA A 237 16.29 2.39 12.98
N VAL A 238 17.07 1.34 12.75
CA VAL A 238 18.53 1.42 12.49
C VAL A 238 18.83 1.64 10.99
N LEU A 239 18.06 1.01 10.10
CA LEU A 239 18.29 1.07 8.65
C LEU A 239 17.40 2.10 7.91
N GLY A 240 16.40 2.66 8.60
CA GLY A 240 15.45 3.63 8.05
C GLY A 240 15.98 5.06 7.91
#